data_AF-A0A2V7KSF1-F1
#
_entry.id   AF-A0A2V7KSF1-F1
#
_cell.length_a   1.000
_cell.length_b   1.000
_cell.length_c   1.000
_cell.angle_alpha   90.00
_cell.angle_beta   90.00
_cell.angle_gamma   90.00
#
_symmetry.space_group_name_H-M   'P 1'
#
loop_
_entity.id
_entity.type
_entity.pdbx_description
1 polymer ?
#
loop_
_entity_poly.entity_id
_entity_poly.type
_entity_poly.pdbx_seq_one_letter_code
_entity_poly.pdbx_strand_id
1 'polypeptide(L)'
;MRLLCSLVALVALAGACSKKHTRRGEVVECSSISLDAKGTVQCLVSLYHWNVADAQKAANNRARELDSLKTRQEDSVWALGLPKHKRDLQTCAKTDDELKNCLLVAGWPLRRVIKAQDSVWNADVGKHRKELQTCMAKRDFNLSSCLTLYYKWDSDRALATADSVTRARLGR
;
A
#
# COMPACT_ATOMS: atom_id res chain seq x y z
N MET A 1 -68.93 25.07 10.26
CA MET A 1 -68.00 24.44 9.30
C MET A 1 -67.42 25.52 8.42
N ARG A 2 -66.09 25.71 8.41
CA ARG A 2 -65.24 26.59 7.54
C ARG A 2 -64.25 27.40 8.39
N LEU A 3 -63.28 26.73 9.01
CA LEU A 3 -62.12 27.39 9.65
C LEU A 3 -60.94 26.40 9.81
N LEU A 4 -60.78 25.47 8.86
CA LEU A 4 -59.77 24.40 8.92
C LEU A 4 -58.95 24.24 7.63
N CYS A 5 -59.00 25.21 6.70
CA CYS A 5 -58.32 25.09 5.41
C CYS A 5 -57.14 26.06 5.18
N SER A 6 -56.68 26.81 6.19
CA SER A 6 -55.66 27.85 5.95
C SER A 6 -54.29 27.61 6.58
N LEU A 7 -54.03 26.44 7.16
CA LEU A 7 -52.74 26.14 7.84
C LEU A 7 -51.87 25.08 7.14
N VAL A 8 -52.28 24.54 5.99
CA VAL A 8 -51.52 23.49 5.27
C VAL A 8 -50.57 24.07 4.20
N ALA A 9 -50.65 25.36 3.89
CA ALA A 9 -49.91 25.94 2.76
C ALA A 9 -48.46 26.38 3.05
N LEU A 10 -47.95 26.23 4.29
CA LEU A 10 -46.66 26.81 4.69
C LEU A 10 -45.49 25.82 4.89
N VAL A 11 -45.69 24.51 4.67
CA VAL A 11 -44.63 23.50 4.89
C VAL A 11 -44.04 22.95 3.56
N ALA A 12 -44.60 23.30 2.41
CA ALA A 12 -44.20 22.69 1.13
C ALA A 12 -43.00 23.36 0.41
N LEU A 13 -42.38 24.40 0.96
CA LEU A 13 -41.36 25.20 0.24
C LEU A 13 -39.93 25.09 0.78
N ALA A 14 -39.66 24.24 1.78
CA ALA A 14 -38.32 24.04 2.34
C ALA A 14 -37.57 22.79 1.82
N GLY A 15 -37.99 22.22 0.67
CA GLY A 15 -37.53 20.91 0.21
C GLY A 15 -36.84 20.84 -1.16
N ALA A 16 -36.63 21.96 -1.86
CA ALA A 16 -36.03 21.93 -3.21
C ALA A 16 -34.69 22.67 -3.27
N CYS A 17 -33.72 22.24 -2.47
CA CYS A 17 -32.32 22.42 -2.84
C CYS A 17 -32.06 21.51 -4.04
N SER A 18 -32.29 22.01 -5.26
CA SER A 18 -31.85 21.35 -6.48
C SER A 18 -30.34 21.14 -6.36
N LYS A 19 -29.90 19.93 -6.02
CA LYS A 19 -28.47 19.56 -6.04
C LYS A 19 -27.99 19.82 -7.45
N LYS A 20 -27.27 20.93 -7.67
CA LYS A 20 -26.49 21.09 -8.89
C LYS A 20 -25.49 19.95 -8.91
N HIS A 21 -25.71 18.99 -9.81
CA HIS A 21 -24.76 17.91 -10.03
C HIS A 21 -23.48 18.53 -10.56
N THR A 22 -22.44 18.44 -9.75
CA THR A 22 -21.08 18.74 -10.20
C THR A 22 -20.46 17.44 -10.63
N ARG A 23 -19.59 17.47 -11.64
CA ARG A 23 -18.85 16.27 -12.07
C ARG A 23 -18.19 15.53 -10.91
N ARG A 24 -17.72 16.25 -9.89
CA ARG A 24 -17.16 15.65 -8.67
C ARG A 24 -18.23 14.94 -7.81
N GLY A 25 -19.42 15.55 -7.65
CA GLY A 25 -20.53 14.96 -6.92
C GLY A 25 -21.02 13.65 -7.55
N GLU A 26 -21.13 13.61 -8.88
CA GLU A 26 -21.52 12.43 -9.65
C GLU A 26 -20.54 11.27 -9.46
N VAL A 27 -19.24 11.56 -9.52
CA VAL A 27 -18.17 10.59 -9.28
C VAL A 27 -18.22 10.06 -7.85
N VAL A 28 -18.44 10.93 -6.86
CA VAL A 28 -18.57 10.52 -5.45
C VAL A 28 -19.76 9.59 -5.26
N GLU A 29 -20.92 9.95 -5.81
CA GLU A 29 -22.14 9.16 -5.72
C GLU A 29 -21.97 7.78 -6.38
N CYS A 30 -21.52 7.74 -7.64
CA CYS A 30 -21.28 6.49 -8.34
C CYS A 30 -20.23 5.60 -7.65
N SER A 31 -19.17 6.20 -7.07
CA SER A 31 -18.15 5.47 -6.32
C SER A 31 -18.61 4.97 -4.95
N SER A 32 -19.70 5.51 -4.40
CA SER A 32 -20.25 5.06 -3.12
C SER A 32 -21.11 3.79 -3.26
N ILE A 33 -21.63 3.56 -4.47
CA ILE A 33 -22.50 2.41 -4.80
C ILE A 33 -21.67 1.28 -5.42
N SER A 34 -20.63 1.63 -6.18
CA SER A 34 -19.81 0.66 -6.93
C SER A 34 -18.59 0.20 -6.12
N LEU A 35 -18.31 -1.11 -6.15
CA LEU A 35 -17.17 -1.70 -5.47
C LEU A 35 -15.82 -1.45 -6.18
N ASP A 36 -15.85 -1.07 -7.46
CA ASP A 36 -14.65 -0.84 -8.26
C ASP A 36 -14.79 0.31 -9.27
N ALA A 37 -13.67 0.62 -9.93
CA ALA A 37 -13.63 1.66 -10.95
C ALA A 37 -14.52 1.34 -12.16
N LYS A 38 -14.69 0.07 -12.54
CA LYS A 38 -15.50 -0.32 -13.70
C LYS A 38 -16.99 -0.07 -13.45
N GLY A 39 -17.50 -0.45 -12.28
CA GLY A 39 -18.86 -0.13 -11.86
C GLY A 39 -19.09 1.38 -11.78
N THR A 40 -18.09 2.13 -11.29
CA THR A 40 -18.15 3.59 -11.26
C THR A 40 -18.25 4.18 -12.66
N VAL A 41 -17.49 3.66 -13.64
CA VAL A 41 -17.59 4.06 -15.06
C VAL A 41 -18.99 3.78 -15.60
N GLN A 42 -19.51 2.58 -15.40
CA GLN A 42 -20.83 2.20 -15.88
C GLN A 42 -21.91 3.13 -15.32
N CYS A 43 -21.85 3.43 -14.02
CA CYS A 43 -22.75 4.39 -13.39
C CYS A 43 -22.66 5.79 -14.03
N LEU A 44 -21.44 6.31 -14.23
CA LEU A 44 -21.24 7.63 -14.84
C LEU A 44 -21.73 7.71 -16.29
N VAL A 45 -21.52 6.65 -17.08
CA VAL A 45 -21.97 6.60 -18.48
C VAL A 45 -23.49 6.42 -18.57
N SER A 46 -24.06 5.51 -17.78
CA SER A 46 -25.49 5.19 -17.85
C SER A 46 -26.39 6.24 -17.22
N LEU A 47 -25.99 6.84 -16.09
CA LEU A 47 -26.84 7.78 -15.34
C LEU A 47 -26.54 9.25 -15.64
N TYR A 48 -25.28 9.57 -15.92
CA TYR A 48 -24.81 10.95 -16.09
C TYR A 48 -24.32 11.25 -17.51
N HIS A 49 -24.43 10.28 -18.43
CA HIS A 49 -24.07 10.41 -19.85
C HIS A 49 -22.64 10.92 -20.10
N TRP A 50 -21.71 10.55 -19.23
CA TRP A 50 -20.29 10.87 -19.44
C TRP A 50 -19.74 10.16 -20.67
N ASN A 51 -18.79 10.80 -21.35
CA ASN A 51 -17.94 10.08 -22.29
C ASN A 51 -17.12 9.01 -21.53
N VAL A 52 -16.99 7.82 -22.12
CA VAL A 52 -16.29 6.66 -21.55
C VAL A 52 -14.86 7.02 -21.12
N ALA A 53 -14.12 7.78 -21.93
CA ALA A 53 -12.75 8.17 -21.61
C ALA A 53 -12.67 9.05 -20.34
N ASP A 54 -13.57 10.04 -20.22
CA ASP A 54 -13.65 10.93 -19.06
C ASP A 54 -14.12 10.17 -17.82
N ALA A 55 -15.11 9.30 -17.96
CA ALA A 55 -15.62 8.45 -16.88
C ALA A 55 -14.52 7.52 -16.35
N GLN A 56 -13.76 6.87 -17.24
CA GLN A 56 -12.66 6.00 -16.87
C GLN A 56 -11.57 6.75 -16.11
N LYS A 57 -11.19 7.94 -16.59
CA LYS A 57 -10.19 8.77 -15.91
C LYS A 57 -10.67 9.18 -14.53
N ALA A 58 -11.91 9.65 -14.40
CA ALA A 58 -12.46 10.09 -13.12
C ALA A 58 -12.64 8.94 -12.13
N ALA A 59 -13.15 7.79 -12.58
CA ALA A 59 -13.29 6.60 -11.76
C ALA A 59 -11.94 6.07 -11.26
N ASN A 60 -10.92 6.01 -12.13
CA ASN A 60 -9.57 5.59 -11.73
C ASN A 60 -8.93 6.58 -10.73
N ASN A 61 -9.13 7.88 -10.92
CA ASN A 61 -8.65 8.89 -9.97
C ASN A 61 -9.32 8.70 -8.60
N ARG A 62 -10.64 8.50 -8.59
CA ARG A 62 -11.40 8.29 -7.36
C ARG A 62 -11.03 6.99 -6.67
N ALA A 63 -10.86 5.90 -7.42
CA ALA A 63 -10.42 4.62 -6.86
C ALA A 63 -9.05 4.76 -6.16
N ARG A 64 -8.11 5.47 -6.77
CA ARG A 64 -6.80 5.78 -6.15
C ARG A 64 -6.92 6.64 -4.90
N GLU A 65 -7.81 7.63 -4.91
CA GLU A 65 -8.09 8.46 -3.73
C GLU A 65 -8.63 7.60 -2.57
N LEU A 66 -9.62 6.76 -2.83
CA LEU A 66 -10.22 5.86 -1.84
C LEU A 66 -9.19 4.86 -1.28
N ASP A 67 -8.38 4.26 -2.14
CA ASP A 67 -7.29 3.37 -1.73
C ASP A 67 -6.25 4.10 -0.84
N SER A 68 -5.94 5.35 -1.18
CA SER A 68 -5.03 6.18 -0.37
C SER A 68 -5.62 6.49 1.01
N LEU A 69 -6.92 6.76 1.09
CA LEU A 69 -7.62 7.01 2.36
C LEU A 69 -7.66 5.75 3.22
N LYS A 70 -7.97 4.60 2.61
CA LYS A 70 -7.93 3.30 3.28
C LYS A 70 -6.54 3.01 3.84
N THR A 71 -5.50 3.19 3.02
CA THR A 71 -4.11 2.99 3.45
C THR A 71 -3.76 3.92 4.63
N ARG A 72 -4.14 5.21 4.57
CA ARG A 72 -3.91 6.16 5.67
C ARG A 72 -4.64 5.74 6.95
N GLN A 73 -5.86 5.23 6.84
CA GLN A 73 -6.61 4.73 7.98
C GLN A 73 -5.94 3.51 8.60
N GLU A 74 -5.54 2.53 7.77
CA GLU A 74 -4.80 1.34 8.22
C GLU A 74 -3.46 1.71 8.88
N ASP A 75 -2.73 2.69 8.34
CA ASP A 75 -1.49 3.20 8.93
C ASP A 75 -1.73 3.94 10.25
N SER A 76 -2.83 4.69 10.37
CA SER A 76 -3.20 5.38 11.60
C SER A 76 -3.54 4.39 12.72
N VAL A 77 -4.34 3.36 12.41
CA VAL A 77 -4.65 2.28 13.36
C VAL A 77 -3.39 1.51 13.74
N TRP A 78 -2.51 1.23 12.78
CA TRP A 78 -1.23 0.59 13.05
C TRP A 78 -0.35 1.41 13.99
N ALA A 79 -0.32 2.73 13.83
CA ALA A 79 0.51 3.63 14.63
C ALA A 79 0.11 3.64 16.12
N LEU A 80 -1.13 3.31 16.46
CA LEU A 80 -1.56 3.18 17.86
C LEU A 80 -0.79 2.07 18.60
N GLY A 81 -0.30 1.07 17.87
CA GLY A 81 0.49 -0.05 18.42
C GLY A 81 2.00 0.20 18.51
N LEU A 82 2.50 1.40 18.20
CA LEU A 82 3.95 1.69 18.11
C LEU A 82 4.79 1.17 19.30
N PRO A 83 4.36 1.33 20.57
CA PRO A 83 5.14 0.80 21.71
C PRO A 83 5.24 -0.74 21.72
N LYS A 84 4.19 -1.45 21.29
CA LYS A 84 4.23 -2.91 21.10
C LYS A 84 5.17 -3.24 19.95
N HIS A 85 4.99 -2.60 18.80
CA HIS A 85 5.77 -2.87 17.59
C HIS A 85 7.27 -2.67 17.84
N LYS A 86 7.65 -1.66 18.62
CA LYS A 86 9.04 -1.44 19.02
C LYS A 86 9.60 -2.61 19.84
N ARG A 87 8.82 -3.14 20.79
CA ARG A 87 9.22 -4.31 21.59
C ARG A 87 9.30 -5.57 20.76
N ASP A 88 8.35 -5.78 19.85
CA ASP A 88 8.37 -6.92 18.92
C ASP A 88 9.65 -6.90 18.07
N LEU A 89 10.01 -5.73 17.50
CA LEU A 89 11.26 -5.58 16.75
C LEU A 89 12.50 -5.84 17.62
N GLN A 90 12.56 -5.29 18.83
CA GLN A 90 13.68 -5.54 19.75
C GLN A 90 13.81 -7.02 20.15
N THR A 91 12.68 -7.72 20.27
CA THR A 91 12.65 -9.14 20.64
C THR A 91 13.05 -10.03 19.46
N CYS A 92 12.58 -9.70 18.26
CA CYS A 92 12.73 -10.49 17.06
C CYS A 92 14.04 -10.23 16.28
N ALA A 93 14.70 -9.07 16.46
CA ALA A 93 15.88 -8.68 15.69
C ALA A 93 17.18 -9.33 16.18
N LYS A 94 17.20 -10.66 16.36
CA LYS A 94 18.41 -11.43 16.68
C LYS A 94 19.11 -11.95 15.41
N THR A 95 18.36 -12.45 14.44
CA THR A 95 18.84 -12.83 13.09
C THR A 95 17.75 -12.54 12.04
N ASP A 96 18.12 -12.37 10.76
CA ASP A 96 17.18 -11.96 9.68
C ASP A 96 16.10 -13.01 9.37
N ASP A 97 16.49 -14.29 9.29
CA ASP A 97 15.54 -15.39 9.04
C ASP A 97 14.57 -15.59 10.21
N GLU A 98 15.03 -15.35 11.44
CA GLU A 98 14.19 -15.40 12.64
C GLU A 98 13.28 -14.17 12.72
N LEU A 99 13.70 -13.01 12.24
CA LEU A 99 12.94 -11.77 12.26
C LEU A 99 11.62 -11.92 11.50
N LYS A 100 11.64 -12.53 10.31
CA LYS A 100 10.42 -12.78 9.51
C LYS A 100 9.38 -13.58 10.28
N ASN A 101 9.78 -14.76 10.72
CA ASN A 101 8.87 -15.71 11.33
C ASN A 101 8.39 -15.20 12.70
N CYS A 102 9.28 -14.59 13.48
CA CYS A 102 8.95 -13.99 14.77
C CYS A 102 7.90 -12.89 14.64
N LEU A 103 8.05 -11.95 13.68
CA LEU A 103 7.08 -10.87 13.49
C LEU A 103 5.72 -11.39 12.98
N LEU A 104 5.72 -12.40 12.10
CA LEU A 104 4.48 -13.03 11.66
C LEU A 104 3.73 -13.68 12.82
N VAL A 105 4.43 -14.42 13.70
CA VAL A 105 3.84 -15.01 14.92
C VAL A 105 3.37 -13.93 15.90
N ALA A 106 4.04 -12.78 15.97
CA ALA A 106 3.61 -11.62 16.76
C ALA A 106 2.35 -10.90 16.20
N GLY A 107 1.85 -11.34 15.04
CA GLY A 107 0.63 -10.85 14.40
C GLY A 107 0.85 -9.68 13.45
N TRP A 108 2.08 -9.46 12.98
CA TRP A 108 2.36 -8.40 12.02
C TRP A 108 1.80 -8.74 10.62
N PRO A 109 1.17 -7.79 9.92
CA PRO A 109 0.79 -7.99 8.53
C PRO A 109 2.01 -8.22 7.64
N LEU A 110 1.92 -9.16 6.69
CA LEU A 110 3.04 -9.54 5.80
C LEU A 110 3.72 -8.33 5.13
N ARG A 111 2.93 -7.37 4.62
CA ARG A 111 3.45 -6.13 4.01
C ARG A 111 4.36 -5.35 4.96
N ARG A 112 4.04 -5.31 6.26
CA ARG A 112 4.82 -4.59 7.27
C ARG A 112 6.05 -5.39 7.72
N VAL A 113 5.95 -6.72 7.75
CA VAL A 113 7.09 -7.61 8.00
C VAL A 113 8.17 -7.44 6.93
N ILE A 114 7.78 -7.42 5.64
CA ILE A 114 8.72 -7.19 4.53
C ILE A 114 9.40 -5.82 4.68
N LYS A 115 8.62 -4.76 4.92
CA LYS A 115 9.18 -3.42 5.16
C LYS A 115 10.15 -3.37 6.35
N ALA A 116 9.84 -4.08 7.44
CA ALA A 116 10.69 -4.13 8.62
C ALA A 116 12.02 -4.83 8.30
N GLN A 117 11.98 -5.98 7.61
CA GLN A 117 13.19 -6.68 7.15
C GLN A 117 14.03 -5.80 6.24
N ASP A 118 13.43 -5.16 5.24
CA ASP A 118 14.15 -4.24 4.35
C ASP A 118 14.80 -3.10 5.13
N SER A 119 14.10 -2.55 6.12
CA SER A 119 14.64 -1.48 6.96
C SER A 119 15.83 -1.93 7.81
N VAL A 120 15.74 -3.12 8.43
CA VAL A 120 16.82 -3.70 9.24
C VAL A 120 18.02 -4.02 8.35
N TRP A 121 17.79 -4.68 7.22
CA TRP A 121 18.80 -4.97 6.21
C TRP A 121 19.55 -3.71 5.75
N ASN A 122 18.81 -2.66 5.39
CA ASN A 122 19.38 -1.41 4.88
C ASN A 122 20.13 -0.61 5.95
N ALA A 123 19.80 -0.77 7.24
CA ALA A 123 20.52 -0.12 8.33
C ALA A 123 22.01 -0.55 8.37
N ASP A 124 22.28 -1.79 7.97
CA ASP A 124 23.61 -2.39 8.00
C ASP A 124 24.33 -2.34 6.64
N VAL A 125 23.88 -1.51 5.69
CA VAL A 125 24.42 -1.49 4.30
C VAL A 125 25.96 -1.39 4.23
N GLY A 126 26.59 -0.68 5.16
CA GLY A 126 28.04 -0.58 5.25
C GLY A 126 28.73 -1.91 5.56
N LYS A 127 28.13 -2.74 6.43
CA LYS A 127 28.58 -4.09 6.75
C LYS A 127 28.42 -4.99 5.53
N HIS A 128 27.22 -5.01 4.94
CA HIS A 128 26.91 -5.80 3.74
C HIS A 128 27.87 -5.51 2.59
N ARG A 129 28.26 -4.25 2.39
CA ARG A 129 29.25 -3.87 1.38
C ARG A 129 30.62 -4.50 1.64
N LYS A 130 31.08 -4.54 2.89
CA LYS A 130 32.36 -5.17 3.25
C LYS A 130 32.32 -6.67 3.00
N GLU A 131 31.24 -7.34 3.42
CA GLU A 131 31.03 -8.77 3.21
C GLU A 131 31.03 -9.13 1.72
N LEU A 132 30.34 -8.32 0.91
CA LEU A 132 30.36 -8.44 -0.55
C LEU A 132 31.78 -8.32 -1.11
N GLN A 133 32.57 -7.31 -0.69
CA GLN A 133 33.96 -7.17 -1.15
C GLN A 133 34.82 -8.37 -0.73
N THR A 134 34.66 -8.86 0.50
CA THR A 134 35.39 -10.04 0.98
C THR A 134 35.05 -11.30 0.17
N CYS A 135 33.78 -11.53 -0.13
CA CYS A 135 33.37 -12.65 -0.97
C CYS A 135 33.84 -12.48 -2.43
N MET A 136 33.81 -11.27 -2.98
CA MET A 136 34.31 -11.00 -4.33
C MET A 136 35.82 -11.21 -4.49
N ALA A 137 36.60 -11.05 -3.40
CA ALA A 137 38.04 -11.29 -3.40
C ALA A 137 38.39 -12.79 -3.40
N LYS A 138 37.47 -13.67 -2.95
CA LYS A 138 37.66 -15.12 -2.99
C LYS A 138 37.37 -15.64 -4.39
N ARG A 139 38.39 -16.17 -5.08
CA ARG A 139 38.24 -16.71 -6.44
C ARG A 139 37.55 -18.08 -6.49
N ASP A 140 37.62 -18.85 -5.40
CA ASP A 140 37.23 -20.26 -5.41
C ASP A 140 35.76 -20.51 -5.02
N PHE A 141 34.96 -19.45 -4.80
CA PHE A 141 33.59 -19.56 -4.34
C PHE A 141 32.59 -18.87 -5.26
N ASN A 142 31.42 -19.49 -5.44
CA ASN A 142 30.26 -18.80 -5.97
C ASN A 142 29.86 -17.68 -5.00
N LEU A 143 29.66 -16.47 -5.53
CA LEU A 143 29.39 -15.28 -4.72
C LEU A 143 28.14 -15.44 -3.85
N SER A 144 27.05 -16.00 -4.39
CA SER A 144 25.82 -16.23 -3.63
C SER A 144 26.06 -17.22 -2.48
N SER A 145 26.76 -18.32 -2.75
CA SER A 145 27.10 -19.33 -1.73
C SER A 145 27.99 -18.76 -0.64
N CYS A 146 28.96 -17.89 -0.99
CA CYS A 146 29.80 -17.23 0.01
C CYS A 146 28.97 -16.35 0.95
N LEU A 147 28.06 -15.54 0.41
CA LEU A 147 27.22 -14.63 1.18
C LEU A 147 26.26 -15.40 2.10
N THR A 148 25.61 -16.45 1.60
CA THR A 148 24.67 -17.25 2.41
C THR A 148 25.38 -18.10 3.48
N LEU A 149 26.49 -18.77 3.14
CA LEU A 149 27.15 -19.69 4.07
C LEU A 149 27.93 -18.97 5.17
N TYR A 150 28.72 -17.96 4.81
CA TYR A 150 29.62 -17.26 5.74
C TYR A 150 28.95 -16.09 6.46
N TYR A 151 28.06 -15.36 5.76
CA TYR A 151 27.46 -14.12 6.28
C TYR A 151 25.96 -14.24 6.55
N LYS A 152 25.37 -15.42 6.31
CA LYS A 152 23.95 -15.70 6.58
C LYS A 152 23.00 -14.74 5.86
N TRP A 153 23.40 -14.27 4.68
CA TRP A 153 22.49 -13.52 3.82
C TRP A 153 21.33 -14.41 3.41
N ASP A 154 20.13 -13.82 3.43
CA ASP A 154 18.96 -14.41 2.79
C ASP A 154 19.28 -14.84 1.34
N SER A 155 18.77 -16.00 0.95
CA SER A 155 19.14 -16.63 -0.32
C SER A 155 18.71 -15.79 -1.52
N ASP A 156 17.52 -15.19 -1.48
CA ASP A 156 17.02 -14.36 -2.57
C ASP A 156 17.90 -13.09 -2.72
N ARG A 157 18.27 -12.46 -1.60
CA ARG A 157 19.19 -11.30 -1.61
C ARG A 157 20.59 -11.66 -2.11
N ALA A 158 21.13 -12.81 -1.69
CA ALA A 158 22.45 -13.28 -2.11
C ALA A 158 22.49 -13.56 -3.62
N LEU A 159 21.47 -14.24 -4.15
CA LEU A 159 21.33 -14.52 -5.59
C LEU A 159 21.16 -13.22 -6.39
N ALA A 160 20.22 -12.35 -6.00
CA ALA A 160 19.98 -11.09 -6.69
C ALA A 160 21.23 -10.20 -6.72
N THR A 161 22.03 -10.20 -5.65
CA THR A 161 23.30 -9.48 -5.58
C THR A 161 24.34 -10.09 -6.50
N ALA A 162 24.49 -11.42 -6.50
CA ALA A 162 25.42 -12.12 -7.39
C ALA A 162 25.08 -11.90 -8.87
N ASP A 163 23.80 -11.93 -9.24
CA ASP A 163 23.32 -11.65 -10.58
C ASP A 163 23.57 -10.18 -10.98
N SER A 164 23.36 -9.25 -10.06
CA SER A 164 23.65 -7.81 -10.29
C SER A 164 25.14 -7.59 -10.55
N VAL A 165 26.03 -8.19 -9.74
CA VAL A 165 27.49 -8.10 -9.94
C VAL A 165 27.91 -8.74 -11.26
N THR A 166 27.34 -9.89 -11.60
CA THR A 166 27.66 -10.59 -12.87
C THR A 166 27.25 -9.74 -14.07
N ARG A 167 26.03 -9.19 -14.06
CA ARG A 167 25.58 -8.26 -15.11
C ARG A 167 26.45 -7.01 -15.21
N ALA A 168 26.87 -6.44 -14.07
CA ALA A 168 27.76 -5.29 -14.07
C ALA A 168 29.17 -5.60 -14.62
N ARG A 169 29.63 -6.85 -14.54
CA ARG A 169 30.89 -7.30 -15.14
C ARG A 169 30.79 -7.57 -16.63
N LEU A 170 29.65 -8.12 -17.08
CA LEU A 170 29.41 -8.43 -18.50
C LEU A 170 29.02 -7.19 -19.33
N GLY A 171 28.46 -6.16 -18.69
CA GLY A 171 28.12 -4.89 -19.34
C GLY A 171 29.25 -3.86 -19.37
N ARG A 172 30.46 -4.24 -18.93
CA ARG A 172 31.72 -3.50 -19.16
C ARG A 172 32.50 -4.17 -20.27
#